data_AF-A0A949KUC9-F1
#
_entry.id   AF-A0A949KUC9-F1
#
_cell.length_a   1.000
_cell.length_b   1.000
_cell.length_c   1.000
_cell.angle_alpha   90.00
_cell.angle_beta   90.00
_cell.angle_gamma   90.00
#
_symmetry.space_group_name_H-M   'P 1'
#
loop_
_entity.id
_entity.type
_entity.pdbx_description
1 polymer ?
#
loop_
_entity_poly.entity_id
_entity_poly.type
_entity_poly.pdbx_seq_one_letter_code
_entity_poly.pdbx_strand_id
1 'polypeptide(L)'
;MILSSSQLRALKERNDEELRKGKHGKYGYPAHTIQDLLQTIEAVKKEKKKWKQLAQERGKVLHDVLTLTIKAAPTSSDGEEEF
;
A
#
# COMPACT_ATOMS: atom_id res chain seq x y z
N MET A 1 14.73 -16.14 3.99
CA MET A 1 15.21 -14.97 4.75
C MET A 1 14.56 -13.73 4.15
N ILE A 2 13.90 -12.89 4.95
CA ILE A 2 13.27 -11.64 4.48
C ILE A 2 14.23 -10.49 4.81
N LEU A 3 14.52 -9.62 3.84
CA LEU A 3 15.39 -8.46 4.05
C LEU A 3 14.66 -7.36 4.82
N SER A 4 15.32 -6.79 5.82
CA SER A 4 14.87 -5.59 6.52
C SER A 4 14.99 -4.35 5.62
N SER A 5 14.36 -3.24 6.04
CA SER A 5 14.49 -1.95 5.35
C SER A 5 15.93 -1.44 5.30
N SER A 6 16.73 -1.67 6.33
CA SER A 6 18.15 -1.28 6.35
C SER A 6 18.97 -2.15 5.40
N GLN A 7 18.68 -3.46 5.33
CA GLN A 7 19.32 -4.38 4.39
C GLN A 7 18.98 -4.03 2.93
N LEU A 8 17.74 -3.67 2.64
CA LEU A 8 17.33 -3.21 1.30
C LEU A 8 18.03 -1.90 0.91
N ARG A 9 18.21 -0.97 1.86
CA ARG A 9 18.94 0.27 1.62
C ARG A 9 20.41 0.01 1.31
N ALA A 10 21.09 -0.79 2.13
CA ALA A 10 22.48 -1.16 1.90
C ALA A 10 22.67 -1.90 0.56
N LEU A 11 21.72 -2.78 0.20
CA LEU A 11 21.72 -3.45 -1.10
C LEU A 11 21.59 -2.45 -2.25
N LYS A 12 20.67 -1.49 -2.13
CA LYS A 12 20.49 -0.44 -3.14
C LYS A 12 21.74 0.40 -3.32
N GLU A 13 22.33 0.90 -2.23
CA GLU A 13 23.55 1.73 -2.27
C GLU A 13 24.71 0.98 -2.96
N ARG A 14 24.90 -0.30 -2.60
CA ARG A 14 25.89 -1.15 -3.26
C ARG A 14 25.57 -1.36 -4.74
N ASN A 15 24.32 -1.61 -5.08
CA ASN A 15 23.91 -1.85 -6.46
C ASN A 15 24.09 -0.61 -7.34
N ASP A 16 23.77 0.57 -6.81
CA ASP A 16 23.95 1.84 -7.48
C ASP A 16 25.44 2.10 -7.76
N GLU A 17 26.34 1.76 -6.82
CA GLU A 17 27.78 1.84 -7.02
C GLU A 17 28.29 0.86 -8.10
N GLU A 18 27.76 -0.36 -8.14
CA GLU A 18 28.10 -1.33 -9.19
C GLU A 18 27.62 -0.90 -10.58
N LEU A 19 26.42 -0.31 -10.68
CA LEU A 19 25.93 0.29 -11.92
C LEU A 19 26.80 1.48 -12.36
N ARG A 20 27.24 2.31 -11.42
CA ARG A 20 28.10 3.48 -11.68
C ARG A 20 29.47 3.07 -12.25
N LYS A 21 30.02 1.93 -11.82
CA LYS A 21 31.31 1.41 -12.31
C LYS A 21 31.25 0.93 -13.77
N GLY A 22 30.07 0.62 -14.30
CA GLY A 22 29.88 0.16 -15.68
C GLY A 22 30.78 -1.02 -16.03
N LYS A 23 31.67 -0.84 -17.02
CA LYS A 23 32.63 -1.87 -17.46
C LYS A 23 33.65 -2.31 -16.40
N HIS A 24 33.81 -1.53 -15.32
CA HIS A 24 34.69 -1.86 -14.18
C HIS A 24 33.91 -2.44 -12.99
N GLY A 25 32.62 -2.74 -13.16
CA GLY A 25 31.82 -3.41 -12.15
C GLY A 25 32.34 -4.82 -11.85
N LYS A 26 31.97 -5.36 -10.69
CA LYS A 26 32.38 -6.71 -10.30
C LYS A 26 31.86 -7.73 -11.33
N TYR A 27 32.77 -8.49 -11.94
CA TYR A 27 32.40 -9.54 -12.89
C TYR A 27 31.40 -10.53 -12.26
N GLY A 28 30.33 -10.83 -13.00
CA GLY A 28 29.25 -11.72 -12.55
C GLY A 28 28.28 -11.11 -11.52
N TYR A 29 28.44 -9.84 -11.13
CA TYR A 29 27.46 -9.17 -10.28
C TYR A 29 26.23 -8.72 -11.10
N PRO A 30 25.00 -9.19 -10.80
CA PRO A 30 23.84 -8.97 -11.64
C PRO A 30 23.15 -7.62 -11.31
N ALA A 31 23.84 -6.51 -11.55
CA ALA A 31 23.42 -5.19 -11.09
C ALA A 31 22.04 -4.75 -11.62
N HIS A 32 21.75 -5.03 -12.89
CA HIS A 32 20.46 -4.71 -13.50
C HIS A 32 19.33 -5.57 -12.96
N THR A 33 19.54 -6.88 -12.78
CA THR A 33 18.52 -7.76 -12.18
C THR A 33 18.19 -7.33 -10.76
N ILE A 34 19.20 -6.98 -9.96
CA ILE A 34 18.98 -6.44 -8.61
C ILE A 34 18.21 -5.12 -8.67
N GLN A 35 18.51 -4.25 -9.63
CA GLN A 35 17.78 -3.01 -9.85
C GLN A 35 16.30 -3.25 -10.17
N ASP A 36 15.99 -4.18 -11.06
CA ASP A 36 14.61 -4.53 -11.44
C ASP A 36 13.82 -5.08 -10.23
N LEU A 37 14.47 -5.91 -9.40
CA LEU A 37 13.87 -6.42 -8.18
C LEU A 37 13.61 -5.31 -7.16
N LEU A 38 14.56 -4.39 -6.98
CA LEU A 38 14.38 -3.22 -6.10
C LEU A 38 13.24 -2.32 -6.58
N GLN A 39 13.12 -2.10 -7.89
CA GLN A 39 12.00 -1.35 -8.47
C GLN A 39 10.65 -2.05 -8.25
N THR A 40 10.63 -3.37 -8.43
CA THR A 40 9.43 -4.19 -8.19
C THR A 40 8.97 -4.07 -6.74
N ILE A 41 9.89 -4.15 -5.78
CA ILE A 41 9.58 -3.95 -4.35
C ILE A 41 8.94 -2.59 -4.10
N GLU A 42 9.50 -1.52 -4.69
CA GLU A 42 8.95 -0.17 -4.52
C GLU A 42 7.58 0.00 -5.20
N ALA A 43 7.36 -0.61 -6.36
CA ALA A 43 6.06 -0.63 -7.02
C ALA A 43 5.01 -1.34 -6.15
N VAL A 44 5.34 -2.51 -5.59
CA VAL A 44 4.46 -3.26 -4.69
C VAL A 44 4.14 -2.48 -3.41
N LYS A 45 5.12 -1.77 -2.82
CA LYS A 45 4.89 -0.89 -1.66
C LYS A 45 3.92 0.25 -1.98
N LYS A 46 4.07 0.90 -3.14
CA LYS A 46 3.16 1.96 -3.58
C LYS A 46 1.75 1.43 -3.76
N GLU A 47 1.62 0.26 -4.38
CA GLU A 47 0.32 -0.37 -4.60
C GLU A 47 -0.33 -0.74 -3.26
N LYS A 48 0.40 -1.39 -2.35
CA LYS A 48 -0.09 -1.66 -0.98
C LYS A 48 -0.61 -0.40 -0.28
N LYS A 49 0.09 0.73 -0.42
CA LYS A 49 -0.35 2.01 0.15
C LYS A 49 -1.69 2.48 -0.44
N LYS A 50 -1.84 2.43 -1.77
CA LYS A 50 -3.10 2.79 -2.44
C LYS A 50 -4.26 1.91 -1.98
N TRP A 51 -4.03 0.60 -1.87
CA TRP A 51 -5.07 -0.34 -1.43
C TRP A 51 -5.50 -0.09 0.01
N LYS A 52 -4.54 0.24 0.89
CA LYS A 52 -4.85 0.64 2.27
C LYS A 52 -5.71 1.90 2.30
N GLN A 53 -5.35 2.91 1.50
CA GLN A 53 -6.11 4.15 1.41
C GLN A 53 -7.53 3.90 0.87
N LEU A 54 -7.65 3.12 -0.21
CA LEU A 54 -8.95 2.76 -0.80
C LEU A 54 -9.86 2.04 0.21
N ALA A 55 -9.30 1.12 1.00
CA ALA A 55 -10.07 0.43 2.04
C ALA A 55 -10.56 1.39 3.13
N GLN A 56 -9.75 2.36 3.54
CA GLN A 56 -10.14 3.39 4.51
C GLN A 56 -11.25 4.30 3.94
N GLU A 57 -11.10 4.75 2.70
CA GLU A 57 -12.10 5.58 2.01
C GLU A 57 -13.43 4.84 1.88
N ARG A 58 -13.40 3.57 1.46
CA ARG A 58 -14.61 2.73 1.39
C ARG A 58 -15.26 2.54 2.76
N GLY A 59 -14.47 2.32 3.82
CA GLY A 59 -14.98 2.22 5.18
C GLY A 59 -15.69 3.49 5.64
N LYS A 60 -15.13 4.66 5.32
CA LYS A 60 -15.76 5.96 5.61
C LYS A 60 -17.10 6.12 4.88
N VAL A 61 -17.13 5.84 3.58
CA VAL A 61 -18.36 5.93 2.77
C VAL A 61 -19.44 5.02 3.32
N LEU A 62 -19.12 3.78 3.68
CA LEU A 62 -20.07 2.85 4.29
C LEU A 62 -20.62 3.36 5.62
N HIS A 63 -19.76 3.97 6.45
CA HIS A 63 -20.19 4.57 7.72
C HIS A 63 -21.10 5.78 7.50
N ASP A 64 -20.79 6.64 6.53
CA ASP A 64 -21.61 7.80 6.18
C ASP A 64 -23.00 7.34 5.68
N VAL A 65 -23.04 6.33 4.81
CA VAL A 65 -24.31 5.72 4.35
C VAL A 65 -25.11 5.17 5.51
N LEU A 66 -24.50 4.38 6.40
CA LEU A 66 -25.17 3.84 7.60
C LEU A 66 -25.74 4.96 8.48
N THR A 67 -24.97 6.01 8.73
CA THR A 67 -25.40 7.16 9.54
C THR A 67 -26.59 7.87 8.90
N LEU A 68 -26.55 8.10 7.58
CA LEU A 68 -27.66 8.68 6.85
C LEU A 68 -28.91 7.80 6.89
N THR A 69 -28.76 6.47 6.75
CA THR A 69 -29.88 5.53 6.84
C THR A 69 -30.49 5.50 8.24
N ILE A 70 -29.68 5.52 9.30
CA ILE A 70 -30.19 5.59 10.69
C ILE A 70 -30.94 6.91 10.91
N LYS A 71 -30.38 8.03 10.43
CA LYS A 71 -31.04 9.34 10.54
C LYS A 71 -32.33 9.44 9.73
N ALA A 72 -32.38 8.76 8.58
CA ALA A 72 -33.54 8.74 7.69
C ALA A 72 -34.56 7.65 8.06
N ALA A 73 -34.23 6.72 8.96
CA ALA A 73 -35.17 5.75 9.46
C ALA A 73 -36.26 6.51 10.23
N PRO A 74 -37.52 6.49 9.78
CA PRO A 74 -38.59 7.07 10.56
C PRO A 74 -38.63 6.33 11.89
N THR A 75 -38.77 7.07 12.98
CA THR A 75 -39.22 6.55 14.26
C THR A 75 -40.59 5.91 14.03
N SER A 76 -40.62 4.62 13.70
CA SER A 76 -41.81 3.79 13.78
C SER A 76 -42.13 3.55 15.26
N SER A 77 -42.42 4.63 15.97
CA SER A 77 -42.99 4.64 17.32
C SER A 77 -44.09 5.70 17.47
N ASP A 78 -44.57 6.29 16.37
CA ASP A 78 -45.80 7.07 16.37
C ASP A 78 -46.88 6.23 15.70
N GLY A 79 -47.72 5.57 16.51
CA GLY A 79 -48.96 4.96 16.02
C GLY A 79 -49.35 3.59 16.60
N GLU A 80 -49.41 3.46 17.93
CA GLU A 80 -50.46 2.63 18.54
C GLU A 80 -51.29 3.54 19.47
N GLU A 81 -52.15 4.36 18.85
CA GLU A 81 -53.34 4.91 19.52
C GLU A 81 -54.53 3.99 19.19
N GLU A 82 -55.17 3.52 20.27
CA GLU A 82 -56.58 3.10 20.43
C GLU A 82 -57.21 2.10 19.46
N PHE A 83 -57.52 0.89 19.97
CA PHE A 83 -58.88 0.32 20.02
C PHE A 83 -59.03 -0.65 21.20
#